data_AF-A0A0C4WS13-F1
#
_entry.id   AF-A0A0C4WS13-F1
#
_cell.length_a   1.000
_cell.length_b   1.000
_cell.length_c   1.000
_cell.angle_alpha   90.00
_cell.angle_beta   90.00
_cell.angle_gamma   90.00
#
_symmetry.space_group_name_H-M   'P 1'
#
loop_
_entity.id
_entity.type
_entity.pdbx_description
1 polymer ?
#
loop_
_entity_poly.entity_id
_entity_poly.type
_entity_poly.pdbx_seq_one_letter_code
_entity_poly.pdbx_strand_id
1 'polypeptide(L)'
;MLRIELTAAASGQPGHGELTVHGWPGGTDGLELSVLRNQDSLYLEAGGGWDSLPVWHAIDGLERRGELLVGSVGPWLVDPLVRDPKMVYRLQLRDAGQSDGGVLRIVGNILSSPAVGHPQPLNEQPRHAPEAVAAPPEPQPEPEPPAVEPPPVETPRPDRPLVAERDEEFRAAPALKPQPRKPVRWLPLALGLVLLLGIGLAAYWYFVLRPHTQTPVAAAPAAAPAAAAGGEAGACAGTALAESGDDLTFIQACLKSNPSSARVLEVIDAAKQARRCGVVQRLYAHKAQAGDAAIAFAYAREYDPQTFKAGGCVESADAETAAYWYEIALANDAGNAEAKQRLEALKP
;
A
#
# COMPACT_ATOMS: atom_id res chain seq x y z
N MET A 1 1.22 17.45 4.62
CA MET A 1 2.05 16.40 5.25
C MET A 1 2.35 16.83 6.66
N LEU A 2 1.93 16.02 7.62
CA LEU A 2 2.00 16.33 9.04
C LEU A 2 3.41 16.07 9.58
N ARG A 3 3.83 16.87 10.55
CA ARG A 3 4.99 16.54 11.40
C ARG A 3 4.46 15.99 12.72
N ILE A 4 4.82 14.74 13.01
CA ILE A 4 4.22 13.96 14.09
C ILE A 4 5.33 13.49 15.02
N GLU A 5 5.21 13.83 16.29
CA GLU A 5 6.20 13.49 17.32
C GLU A 5 5.50 12.81 18.49
N LEU A 6 6.10 11.74 19.01
CA LEU A 6 5.68 11.06 20.22
C LEU A 6 6.82 11.16 21.24
N THR A 7 6.51 11.69 22.42
CA THR A 7 7.43 11.85 23.54
C THR A 7 6.93 11.10 24.76
N ALA A 8 7.76 10.94 25.78
CA ALA A 8 7.34 10.34 27.04
C ALA A 8 6.25 11.21 27.70
N ALA A 9 5.24 10.59 28.31
CA ALA A 9 4.21 11.33 29.02
C ALA A 9 4.85 12.24 30.09
N ALA A 10 4.30 13.45 30.28
CA ALA A 10 4.80 14.39 31.29
C ALA A 10 4.79 13.80 32.71
N SER A 11 3.89 12.85 32.98
CA SER A 11 3.82 12.10 34.24
C SER A 11 4.94 11.06 34.42
N GLY A 12 5.69 10.75 33.36
CA GLY A 12 6.68 9.67 33.33
C GLY A 12 6.08 8.25 33.39
N GLN A 13 4.76 8.13 33.22
CA GLN A 13 4.06 6.86 33.33
C GLN A 13 4.43 5.92 32.16
N PRO A 14 4.92 4.70 32.42
CA PRO A 14 5.18 3.74 31.37
C PRO A 14 3.90 3.35 30.61
N GLY A 15 4.07 3.03 29.33
CA GLY A 15 3.00 2.76 28.38
C GLY A 15 2.24 4.01 27.95
N HIS A 16 2.64 5.20 28.38
CA HIS A 16 1.97 6.45 28.02
C HIS A 16 2.95 7.43 27.38
N GLY A 17 2.44 8.22 26.45
CA GLY A 17 3.20 9.21 25.71
C GLY A 17 2.39 10.46 25.45
N GLU A 18 3.07 11.54 25.11
CA GLU A 18 2.44 12.76 24.59
C GLU A 18 2.64 12.79 23.07
N LEU A 19 1.51 12.78 22.35
CA LEU A 19 1.47 12.89 20.90
C LEU A 19 1.33 14.36 20.51
N THR A 20 2.23 14.82 19.65
CA THR A 20 2.22 16.17 19.09
C THR A 20 2.12 16.10 17.58
N VAL A 21 1.12 16.78 17.01
CA VAL A 21 0.86 16.85 15.57
C VAL A 21 0.90 18.30 15.13
N HIS A 22 1.81 18.62 14.22
CA HIS A 22 1.92 19.96 13.63
C HIS A 22 1.39 19.96 12.19
N GLY A 23 0.64 21.02 11.85
CA GLY A 23 0.13 21.26 10.50
C GLY A 23 -1.19 20.56 10.17
N TRP A 24 -1.93 20.09 11.17
CA TRP A 24 -3.28 19.55 10.98
C TRP A 24 -4.27 20.71 10.77
N PRO A 25 -4.95 20.81 9.61
CA PRO A 25 -5.89 21.89 9.32
C PRO A 25 -7.29 21.66 9.93
N GLY A 26 -7.60 20.43 10.33
CA GLY A 26 -8.93 20.03 10.80
C GLY A 26 -9.22 20.33 12.27
N GLY A 27 -10.43 19.95 12.68
CA GLY A 27 -10.90 20.06 14.06
C GLY A 27 -10.29 19.01 14.98
N THR A 28 -10.71 19.03 16.25
CA THR A 28 -10.38 18.02 17.27
C THR A 28 -11.50 16.99 17.47
N ASP A 29 -12.68 17.24 16.91
CA ASP A 29 -13.86 16.40 17.12
C ASP A 29 -13.87 15.21 16.16
N GLY A 30 -14.15 14.02 16.69
CA GLY A 30 -14.28 12.79 15.90
C GLY A 30 -12.98 12.41 15.17
N LEU A 31 -11.83 12.73 15.75
CA LEU A 31 -10.54 12.38 15.18
C LEU A 31 -10.32 10.88 15.23
N GLU A 32 -9.83 10.36 14.12
CA GLU A 32 -9.38 8.98 14.02
C GLU A 32 -7.93 8.91 13.59
N LEU A 33 -7.23 7.93 14.15
CA LEU A 33 -5.82 7.68 13.93
C LEU A 33 -5.61 6.31 13.30
N SER A 34 -4.76 6.25 12.28
CA SER A 34 -4.19 4.99 11.80
C SER A 34 -2.67 5.01 11.86
N VAL A 35 -2.07 3.86 12.13
CA VAL A 35 -0.62 3.70 12.24
C VAL A 35 -0.20 2.61 11.28
N LEU A 36 0.69 2.97 10.36
CA LEU A 36 1.28 2.06 9.38
C LEU A 36 2.75 1.81 9.75
N ARG A 37 3.18 0.56 9.79
CA ARG A 37 4.59 0.18 9.83
C ARG A 37 5.15 0.20 8.42
N ASN A 38 6.15 1.03 8.16
CA ASN A 38 6.60 1.31 6.80
C ASN A 38 7.37 0.14 6.16
N GLN A 39 7.91 -0.77 6.96
CA GLN A 39 8.76 -1.87 6.48
C GLN A 39 7.98 -2.95 5.72
N ASP A 40 6.75 -3.21 6.16
CA ASP A 40 5.93 -4.31 5.66
C ASP A 40 4.47 -3.91 5.44
N SER A 41 4.18 -2.62 5.56
CA SER A 41 2.87 -2.01 5.31
C SER A 41 1.73 -2.63 6.11
N LEU A 42 2.02 -3.05 7.35
CA LEU A 42 1.01 -3.51 8.28
C LEU A 42 0.51 -2.36 9.16
N TYR A 43 -0.79 -2.34 9.40
CA TYR A 43 -1.47 -1.39 10.24
C TYR A 43 -1.61 -1.91 11.67
N LEU A 44 -1.52 -1.00 12.62
CA LEU A 44 -1.72 -1.31 14.03
C LEU A 44 -3.18 -1.63 14.31
N GLU A 45 -3.46 -2.84 14.81
CA GLU A 45 -4.80 -3.28 15.22
C GLU A 45 -5.09 -2.87 16.68
N ALA A 46 -6.37 -2.88 17.08
CA ALA A 46 -6.80 -2.50 18.43
C ALA A 46 -6.19 -3.37 19.55
N GLY A 47 -5.82 -4.61 19.23
CA GLY A 47 -5.13 -5.52 20.15
C GLY A 47 -3.63 -5.29 20.30
N GLY A 48 -3.05 -4.27 19.64
CA GLY A 48 -1.60 -4.05 19.61
C GLY A 48 -0.83 -5.02 18.70
N GLY A 49 -1.57 -5.74 17.84
CA GLY A 49 -1.08 -6.55 16.73
C GLY A 49 -0.91 -5.74 15.45
N TRP A 50 -0.41 -6.39 14.40
CA TRP A 50 -0.19 -5.77 13.09
C TRP A 50 -0.96 -6.57 12.03
N ASP A 51 -1.83 -5.91 11.25
CA ASP A 51 -2.68 -6.52 10.21
C ASP A 51 -2.52 -5.76 8.88
N SER A 52 -2.89 -6.40 7.78
CA SER A 52 -2.85 -5.85 6.43
C SER A 52 -3.94 -4.82 6.12
N LEU A 53 -5.02 -4.78 6.91
CA LEU A 53 -6.13 -3.85 6.71
C LEU A 53 -5.96 -2.56 7.51
N PRO A 54 -6.25 -1.39 6.93
CA PRO A 54 -6.25 -0.14 7.67
C PRO A 54 -7.24 -0.18 8.82
N VAL A 55 -6.73 -0.01 10.04
CA VAL A 55 -7.55 0.14 11.25
C VAL A 55 -7.49 1.60 11.69
N TRP A 56 -8.67 2.17 11.91
CA TRP A 56 -8.85 3.53 12.40
C TRP A 56 -9.28 3.49 13.85
N HIS A 57 -8.51 4.16 14.70
CA HIS A 57 -8.72 4.23 16.14
C HIS A 57 -9.27 5.61 16.47
N ALA A 58 -10.44 5.66 17.09
CA ALA A 58 -10.93 6.92 17.65
C ALA A 58 -9.92 7.44 18.67
N ILE A 59 -9.54 8.71 18.54
CA ILE A 59 -8.63 9.37 19.47
C ILE A 59 -9.31 10.58 20.09
N ASP A 60 -9.50 10.48 21.40
CA ASP A 60 -10.03 11.56 22.22
C ASP A 60 -8.89 12.25 22.97
N GLY A 61 -9.11 13.50 23.40
CA GLY A 61 -8.17 14.21 24.28
C GLY A 61 -6.96 14.86 23.58
N LEU A 62 -6.99 14.98 22.25
CA LEU A 62 -6.10 15.89 21.53
C LEU A 62 -6.65 17.33 21.63
N GLU A 63 -5.88 18.22 22.24
CA GLU A 63 -6.21 19.63 22.39
C GLU A 63 -5.42 20.47 21.38
N ARG A 64 -6.08 21.48 20.80
CA ARG A 64 -5.40 22.45 19.94
C ARG A 64 -4.67 23.49 20.79
N ARG A 65 -3.36 23.57 20.64
CA ARG A 65 -2.46 24.56 21.26
C ARG A 65 -1.76 25.34 20.15
N GLY A 66 -2.44 26.38 19.65
CA GLY A 66 -2.00 27.13 18.47
C GLY A 66 -2.02 26.25 17.21
N GLU A 67 -0.86 26.12 16.55
CA GLU A 67 -0.68 25.31 15.33
C GLU A 67 -0.48 23.81 15.61
N LEU A 68 -0.45 23.43 16.89
CA LEU A 68 -0.18 22.05 17.34
C LEU A 68 -1.48 21.41 17.85
N LEU A 69 -1.69 20.13 17.53
CA LEU A 69 -2.55 19.24 18.29
C LEU A 69 -1.70 18.45 19.27
N VAL A 70 -2.04 18.50 20.55
CA VAL A 70 -1.27 17.85 21.63
C VAL A 70 -2.21 17.08 22.53
N GLY A 71 -1.84 15.84 22.88
CA GLY A 71 -2.63 15.06 23.83
C GLY A 71 -1.92 13.80 24.29
N SER A 72 -2.44 13.22 25.38
CA SER A 72 -1.91 11.98 25.93
C SER A 72 -2.41 10.78 25.15
N VAL A 73 -1.51 9.85 24.85
CA VAL A 73 -1.83 8.55 24.26
C VAL A 73 -1.41 7.42 25.19
N GLY A 74 -2.15 6.31 25.13
CA GLY A 74 -2.00 5.21 26.07
C GLY A 74 -1.26 3.98 25.53
N PRO A 75 -1.28 2.88 26.30
CA PRO A 75 -0.50 1.66 26.02
C PRO A 75 -0.80 1.04 24.67
N TRP A 76 -2.05 1.17 24.21
CA TRP A 76 -2.50 0.64 22.91
C TRP A 76 -1.67 1.18 21.75
N LEU A 77 -1.19 2.42 21.84
CA LEU A 77 -0.36 3.05 20.83
C LEU A 77 1.13 2.94 21.21
N VAL A 78 1.47 3.23 22.47
CA VAL A 78 2.87 3.31 22.89
C VAL A 78 3.56 1.95 22.85
N ASP A 79 2.98 0.92 23.45
CA ASP A 79 3.65 -0.38 23.62
C ASP A 79 4.02 -1.06 22.30
N PRO A 80 3.15 -1.07 21.27
CA PRO A 80 3.50 -1.64 19.97
C PRO A 80 4.58 -0.87 19.24
N LEU A 81 4.63 0.47 19.41
CA LEU A 81 5.59 1.34 18.74
C LEU A 81 7.00 1.23 19.32
N VAL A 82 7.12 1.08 20.65
CA VAL A 82 8.42 1.00 21.31
C VAL A 82 8.97 -0.44 21.38
N ARG A 83 8.18 -1.43 20.98
CA ARG A 83 8.57 -2.86 20.99
C ARG A 83 9.78 -3.11 20.08
N ASP A 84 9.84 -2.43 18.95
CA ASP A 84 10.98 -2.50 18.04
C ASP A 84 11.44 -1.09 17.63
N PRO A 85 12.49 -0.54 18.27
CA PRO A 85 12.93 0.83 18.03
C PRO A 85 13.57 1.05 16.66
N LYS A 86 13.82 -0.02 15.88
CA LYS A 86 14.34 0.10 14.50
C LYS A 86 13.23 0.33 13.48
N MET A 87 11.98 0.16 13.88
CA MET A 87 10.84 0.32 12.99
C MET A 87 10.54 1.80 12.76
N VAL A 88 9.98 2.06 11.58
CA VAL A 88 9.61 3.41 11.14
C VAL A 88 8.11 3.38 10.90
N TYR A 89 7.41 4.31 11.52
CA TYR A 89 5.97 4.32 11.49
C TYR A 89 5.48 5.59 10.78
N ARG A 90 4.38 5.47 10.05
CA ARG A 90 3.62 6.58 9.52
C ARG A 90 2.29 6.65 10.26
N LEU A 91 1.96 7.82 10.80
CA LEU A 91 0.65 8.10 11.35
C LEU A 91 -0.21 8.79 10.27
N GLN A 92 -1.49 8.46 10.23
CA GLN A 92 -2.51 9.19 9.48
C GLN A 92 -3.58 9.67 10.46
N LEU A 93 -3.92 10.95 10.37
CA LEU A 93 -5.08 11.54 11.05
C LEU A 93 -6.18 11.76 10.01
N ARG A 94 -7.41 11.50 10.41
CA ARG A 94 -8.58 11.92 9.64
C ARG A 94 -9.69 12.47 10.53
N ASP A 95 -10.51 13.33 9.96
CA ASP A 95 -11.83 13.69 10.47
C ASP A 95 -12.89 13.44 9.37
N ALA A 96 -14.12 13.92 9.57
CA ALA A 96 -15.22 13.73 8.63
C ALA A 96 -14.99 14.34 7.22
N GLY A 97 -14.06 15.29 7.07
CA GLY A 97 -13.87 16.04 5.84
C GLY A 97 -12.48 15.93 5.21
N GLN A 98 -11.46 15.48 5.95
CA GLN A 98 -10.09 15.41 5.46
C GLN A 98 -9.25 14.31 6.10
N SER A 99 -8.14 13.97 5.44
CA SER A 99 -7.12 13.04 5.92
C SER A 99 -5.74 13.55 5.52
N ASP A 100 -4.79 13.54 6.45
CA ASP A 100 -3.39 13.83 6.20
C ASP A 100 -2.52 12.94 7.12
N GLY A 101 -1.25 12.76 6.79
CA GLY A 101 -0.36 11.91 7.55
C GLY A 101 1.09 12.31 7.43
N GLY A 102 1.92 11.68 8.26
CA GLY A 102 3.33 11.99 8.39
C GLY A 102 4.10 10.85 9.03
N VAL A 103 5.42 10.87 8.85
CA VAL A 103 6.31 9.94 9.57
C VAL A 103 6.29 10.30 11.05
N LEU A 104 6.10 9.30 11.90
CA LEU A 104 6.16 9.43 13.33
C LEU A 104 7.62 9.47 13.80
N ARG A 105 7.99 10.51 14.54
CA ARG A 105 9.26 10.58 15.26
C ARG A 105 9.05 10.26 16.73
N ILE A 106 9.66 9.18 17.20
CA ILE A 106 9.71 8.86 18.63
C ILE A 106 10.93 9.58 19.22
N VAL A 107 10.71 10.45 20.20
CA VAL A 107 11.74 11.31 20.79
C VAL A 107 11.93 10.99 22.27
N GLY A 108 13.18 10.75 22.66
CA GLY A 108 13.55 10.42 24.03
C GLY A 108 13.29 8.95 24.40
N ASN A 109 13.36 8.65 25.70
CA ASN A 109 13.18 7.29 26.22
C ASN A 109 11.74 7.09 26.68
N ILE A 110 10.89 6.61 25.79
CA ILE A 110 9.52 6.20 26.12
C ILE A 110 9.55 4.78 26.67
N LEU A 111 8.94 4.57 27.82
CA LEU A 111 8.89 3.27 28.48
C LEU A 111 7.62 2.53 28.08
N SER A 112 7.73 1.24 27.75
CA SER A 112 6.57 0.35 27.57
C SER A 112 5.90 0.02 28.91
N SER A 113 4.62 -0.36 28.91
CA SER A 113 3.89 -0.77 30.13
C SER A 113 4.61 -1.87 30.95
N PRO A 114 5.24 -2.91 30.35
CA PRO A 114 5.98 -3.94 31.11
C PRO A 114 7.22 -3.42 31.86
N ALA A 115 7.64 -2.18 31.65
CA ALA A 115 8.70 -1.56 32.44
C ALA A 115 8.26 -1.28 33.90
N VAL A 116 6.95 -1.28 34.17
CA VAL A 116 6.39 -1.22 35.54
C VAL A 116 6.69 -2.55 36.25
N GLY A 117 7.77 -2.60 37.02
CA GLY A 117 8.13 -3.76 37.84
C GLY A 117 9.57 -4.25 37.69
N HIS A 118 10.34 -3.70 36.75
CA HIS A 118 11.79 -3.87 36.78
C HIS A 118 12.36 -2.82 37.75
N PRO A 119 12.92 -3.22 38.92
CA PRO A 119 13.73 -2.28 39.68
C PRO A 119 14.81 -1.76 38.73
N GLN A 120 14.92 -0.44 38.62
CA GLN A 120 16.13 0.15 38.06
C GLN A 120 17.32 -0.51 38.77
N PRO A 121 18.43 -0.83 38.07
CA PRO A 121 19.67 -1.05 38.79
C PRO A 121 19.96 0.22 39.59
N LEU A 122 19.66 0.19 40.89
CA LEU A 122 20.15 1.13 41.88
C LEU A 122 21.66 0.89 42.00
N ASN A 123 22.43 1.41 41.04
CA ASN A 123 23.81 1.87 41.23
C ASN A 123 24.40 2.28 39.88
N GLU A 124 24.18 3.53 39.50
CA GLU A 124 25.33 4.35 39.16
C GLU A 124 25.31 5.52 40.13
N GLN A 125 26.08 5.35 41.20
CA GLN A 125 26.36 6.40 42.15
C GLN A 125 26.85 7.65 41.39
N PRO A 126 26.34 8.84 41.74
CA PRO A 126 26.85 10.10 41.22
C PRO A 126 28.34 10.17 41.58
N ARG A 127 29.22 10.15 40.58
CA ARG A 127 30.59 10.61 40.81
C ARG A 127 30.48 12.06 41.25
N HIS A 128 30.88 12.29 42.49
CA HIS A 128 31.12 13.57 43.12
C HIS A 128 31.40 14.70 42.11
N ALA A 129 30.47 15.66 42.03
CA ALA A 129 30.87 17.06 42.06
C ALA A 129 30.94 17.42 43.56
N PRO A 130 32.01 18.08 44.04
CA PRO A 130 32.17 19.49 43.68
C PRO A 130 33.63 19.97 43.58
N GLU A 131 33.94 20.71 42.52
CA GLU A 131 34.72 21.93 42.71
C GLU A 131 34.28 22.96 41.68
N ALA A 132 33.77 24.08 42.19
CA ALA A 132 33.48 25.25 41.39
C ALA A 132 34.79 25.82 40.87
N VAL A 133 35.00 25.74 39.55
CA VAL A 133 36.00 26.54 38.86
C VAL A 133 35.26 27.42 37.86
N ALA A 134 35.56 28.71 37.99
CA ALA A 134 35.04 29.86 37.29
C ALA A 134 34.51 29.63 35.86
N ALA A 135 33.38 30.26 35.58
CA ALA A 135 32.83 30.45 34.25
C ALA A 135 33.87 31.03 33.26
N PRO A 136 34.04 30.43 32.08
CA PRO A 136 34.55 31.12 30.90
C PRO A 136 33.43 32.02 30.31
N PRO A 137 33.76 33.22 29.78
CA PRO A 137 32.76 34.19 29.33
C PRO A 137 31.98 33.68 28.10
N GLU A 138 30.71 34.11 28.03
CA GLU A 138 29.81 33.91 26.91
C GLU A 138 30.47 34.32 25.56
N PRO A 139 30.33 33.52 24.49
CA PRO A 139 30.62 33.99 23.14
C PRO A 139 29.63 35.11 22.80
N GLN A 140 30.17 36.29 22.50
CA GLN A 140 29.42 37.42 21.96
C GLN A 140 28.68 37.00 20.68
N PRO A 141 27.46 37.52 20.42
CA PRO A 141 26.72 37.21 19.21
C PRO A 141 27.49 37.68 17.98
N GLU A 142 27.79 36.72 17.10
CA GLU A 142 28.31 36.96 15.76
C GLU A 142 27.27 37.80 14.97
N PRO A 143 27.69 38.86 14.25
CA PRO A 143 26.76 39.80 13.63
C PRO A 143 25.88 39.10 12.58
N GLU A 144 24.59 39.41 12.63
CA GLU A 144 23.60 38.97 11.64
C GLU A 144 24.09 39.24 10.21
N PRO A 145 24.01 38.26 9.29
CA PRO A 145 24.16 38.54 7.87
C PRO A 145 23.06 39.52 7.44
N PRO A 146 23.36 40.49 6.57
CA PRO A 146 22.41 41.52 6.18
C PRO A 146 21.14 40.91 5.59
N ALA A 147 20.00 41.48 6.00
CA ALA A 147 18.70 41.23 5.43
C ALA A 147 18.76 41.29 3.90
N VAL A 148 18.59 40.15 3.25
CA VAL A 148 18.29 40.12 1.82
C VAL A 148 16.87 40.63 1.66
N GLU A 149 16.77 41.84 1.10
CA GLU A 149 15.53 42.44 0.64
C GLU A 149 14.75 41.42 -0.21
N PRO A 150 13.49 41.08 0.14
CA PRO A 150 12.69 40.23 -0.72
C PRO A 150 12.46 40.96 -2.06
N PRO A 151 12.54 40.28 -3.21
CA PRO A 151 12.17 40.88 -4.49
C PRO A 151 10.70 41.34 -4.45
N PRO A 152 10.33 42.37 -5.24
CA PRO A 152 9.02 43.01 -5.16
C PRO A 152 7.90 42.00 -5.37
N VAL A 153 6.88 42.09 -4.51
CA VAL A 153 5.61 41.38 -4.64
C VAL A 153 4.97 41.74 -5.97
N GLU A 154 5.02 40.83 -6.95
CA GLU A 154 4.13 40.88 -8.09
C GLU A 154 2.73 40.50 -7.62
N THR A 155 1.88 41.51 -7.46
CA THR A 155 0.44 41.36 -7.30
C THR A 155 -0.16 40.71 -8.56
N PRO A 156 -0.84 39.55 -8.47
CA PRO A 156 -1.74 39.14 -9.54
C PRO A 156 -2.98 40.02 -9.48
N ARG A 157 -3.20 40.75 -10.59
CA ARG A 157 -4.41 41.53 -10.88
C ARG A 157 -5.70 40.79 -10.50
N PRO A 158 -6.68 41.48 -9.90
CA PRO A 158 -8.05 41.03 -9.98
C PRO A 158 -8.54 41.30 -11.40
N ASP A 159 -9.27 40.34 -11.96
CA ASP A 159 -10.39 40.49 -12.91
C ASP A 159 -10.41 39.34 -13.92
N ARG A 160 -11.22 38.34 -13.62
CA ARG A 160 -12.31 38.01 -14.53
C ARG A 160 -13.47 37.38 -13.75
N PRO A 161 -14.70 37.91 -13.90
CA PRO A 161 -15.86 37.33 -13.24
C PRO A 161 -16.14 35.95 -13.82
N LEU A 162 -16.20 34.95 -12.94
CA LEU A 162 -16.90 33.70 -13.18
C LEU A 162 -18.38 34.06 -13.34
N VAL A 163 -18.77 34.29 -14.60
CA VAL A 163 -20.17 34.33 -15.00
C VAL A 163 -20.76 32.97 -14.68
N ALA A 164 -21.91 33.06 -14.02
CA ALA A 164 -22.81 32.01 -13.64
C ALA A 164 -23.29 31.15 -14.82
N GLU A 165 -24.13 30.19 -14.48
CA GLU A 165 -24.91 29.29 -15.35
C GLU A 165 -24.21 27.99 -15.73
N ARG A 166 -24.39 26.99 -14.85
CA ARG A 166 -24.77 25.65 -15.34
C ARG A 166 -25.65 24.92 -14.34
N ASP A 167 -26.77 25.55 -13.99
CA ASP A 167 -28.00 24.83 -13.70
C ASP A 167 -28.89 24.92 -14.95
N GLU A 168 -29.59 23.82 -15.22
CA GLU A 168 -30.55 23.63 -16.32
C GLU A 168 -29.97 23.57 -17.75
N GLU A 169 -29.68 22.35 -18.23
CA GLU A 169 -30.48 21.84 -19.36
C GLU A 169 -30.36 20.30 -19.43
N PHE A 170 -31.20 19.64 -18.63
CA PHE A 170 -31.68 18.31 -18.96
C PHE A 170 -32.51 18.42 -20.25
N ARG A 171 -31.86 18.35 -21.42
CA ARG A 171 -32.54 18.08 -22.69
C ARG A 171 -32.19 16.68 -23.18
N ALA A 172 -33.27 15.91 -23.29
CA ALA A 172 -33.37 14.57 -23.83
C ALA A 172 -32.41 14.26 -24.99
N ALA A 173 -31.69 13.16 -24.86
CA ALA A 173 -30.96 12.53 -25.96
C ALA A 173 -31.94 12.12 -27.08
N PRO A 174 -31.61 12.36 -28.36
CA PRO A 174 -32.41 11.84 -29.47
C PRO A 174 -32.22 10.32 -29.59
N ALA A 175 -33.34 9.60 -29.68
CA ALA A 175 -33.37 8.15 -29.90
C ALA A 175 -32.70 7.78 -31.24
N LEU A 176 -31.65 6.95 -31.19
CA LEU A 176 -31.06 6.34 -32.38
C LEU A 176 -32.04 5.33 -33.00
N LYS A 177 -32.34 5.51 -34.29
CA LYS A 177 -33.06 4.52 -35.10
C LYS A 177 -32.18 3.27 -35.34
N PRO A 178 -32.73 2.05 -35.28
CA PRO A 178 -31.98 0.83 -35.56
C PRO A 178 -31.73 0.66 -37.07
N GLN A 179 -30.47 0.41 -37.45
CA GLN A 179 -30.07 0.02 -38.80
C GLN A 179 -30.13 -1.51 -38.98
N PRO A 180 -30.69 -2.03 -40.08
CA PRO A 180 -30.77 -3.48 -40.32
C PRO A 180 -29.42 -4.07 -40.74
N ARG A 181 -28.98 -5.13 -40.05
CA ARG A 181 -27.77 -5.89 -40.38
C ARG A 181 -28.03 -6.85 -41.56
N LYS A 182 -27.16 -6.80 -42.57
CA LYS A 182 -27.16 -7.75 -43.71
C LYS A 182 -26.54 -9.09 -43.29
N PRO A 183 -27.08 -10.24 -43.73
CA PRO A 183 -26.49 -11.54 -43.42
C PRO A 183 -25.24 -11.77 -44.27
N VAL A 184 -24.19 -12.23 -43.62
CA VAL A 184 -22.85 -12.37 -44.16
C VAL A 184 -22.61 -13.84 -44.59
N ARG A 185 -22.41 -14.05 -45.89
CA ARG A 185 -22.50 -15.35 -46.59
C ARG A 185 -21.23 -16.22 -46.58
N TRP A 186 -20.20 -15.89 -45.80
CA TRP A 186 -18.90 -16.62 -45.78
C TRP A 186 -18.73 -17.63 -44.64
N LEU A 187 -19.73 -17.76 -43.77
CA LEU A 187 -19.72 -18.68 -42.62
C LEU A 187 -19.43 -20.17 -42.95
N PRO A 188 -19.89 -20.76 -44.08
CA PRO A 188 -19.62 -22.18 -44.32
C PRO A 188 -18.17 -22.47 -44.75
N LEU A 189 -17.45 -21.48 -45.29
CA LEU A 189 -16.07 -21.68 -45.75
C LEU A 189 -15.07 -21.68 -44.58
N ALA A 190 -15.31 -20.82 -43.58
CA ALA A 190 -14.48 -20.75 -42.37
C ALA A 190 -14.65 -21.99 -41.49
N LEU A 191 -15.86 -22.55 -41.41
CA LEU A 191 -16.13 -23.76 -40.63
C LEU A 191 -15.43 -25.00 -41.22
N GLY A 192 -15.34 -25.11 -42.55
CA GLY A 192 -14.61 -26.20 -43.20
C GLY A 192 -13.10 -26.19 -42.93
N LEU A 193 -12.49 -25.01 -42.89
CA LEU A 193 -11.06 -24.85 -42.63
C LEU A 193 -10.69 -25.18 -41.18
N VAL A 194 -11.54 -24.79 -40.22
CA VAL A 194 -11.35 -25.10 -38.79
C VAL A 194 -11.48 -26.60 -38.54
N LEU A 195 -12.39 -27.29 -39.23
CA LEU A 195 -12.57 -28.74 -39.08
C LEU A 195 -11.34 -29.52 -39.57
N LEU A 196 -10.74 -29.09 -40.69
CA LEU A 196 -9.50 -29.69 -41.23
C LEU A 196 -8.29 -29.49 -40.30
N LEU A 197 -8.16 -28.31 -39.69
CA LEU A 197 -7.10 -28.03 -38.71
C LEU A 197 -7.26 -28.86 -37.42
N GLY A 198 -8.50 -29.05 -36.95
CA GLY A 198 -8.77 -29.88 -35.77
C GLY A 198 -8.38 -31.35 -35.94
N ILE A 199 -8.62 -31.93 -37.12
CA ILE A 199 -8.26 -33.33 -37.41
C ILE A 199 -6.73 -33.49 -37.48
N GLY A 200 -6.01 -32.51 -38.04
CA GLY A 200 -4.54 -32.52 -38.10
C GLY A 200 -3.89 -32.47 -36.70
N LEU A 201 -4.42 -31.62 -35.82
CA LEU A 201 -3.95 -31.49 -34.43
C LEU A 201 -4.23 -32.75 -33.60
N ALA A 202 -5.39 -33.39 -33.80
CA ALA A 202 -5.74 -34.65 -33.13
C ALA A 202 -4.83 -35.82 -33.56
N ALA A 203 -4.51 -35.91 -34.86
CA ALA A 203 -3.59 -36.93 -35.38
C ALA A 203 -2.16 -36.74 -34.85
N TYR A 204 -1.69 -35.49 -34.77
CA TYR A 204 -0.37 -35.15 -34.23
C TYR A 204 -0.25 -35.51 -32.73
N TRP A 205 -1.26 -35.18 -31.93
CA TRP A 205 -1.28 -35.52 -30.51
C TRP A 205 -1.30 -37.04 -30.27
N TYR A 206 -2.10 -37.78 -31.07
CA TYR A 206 -2.24 -39.23 -30.92
C TYR A 206 -0.96 -40.01 -31.29
N PHE A 207 -0.24 -39.58 -32.34
CA PHE A 207 0.95 -40.29 -32.82
C PHE A 207 2.27 -39.82 -32.20
N VAL A 208 2.38 -38.56 -31.76
CA VAL A 208 3.65 -38.00 -31.26
C VAL A 208 3.69 -37.95 -29.73
N LEU A 209 2.55 -37.75 -29.05
CA LEU A 209 2.51 -37.52 -27.60
C LEU A 209 2.03 -38.74 -26.78
N ARG A 210 1.81 -39.91 -27.39
CA ARG A 210 1.56 -41.13 -26.59
C ARG A 210 2.87 -41.73 -26.08
N PRO A 211 3.16 -41.69 -24.77
CA PRO A 211 4.33 -42.37 -24.22
C PRO A 211 4.19 -43.88 -24.40
N HIS A 212 5.19 -44.51 -25.01
CA HIS A 212 5.34 -45.95 -24.98
C HIS A 212 5.55 -46.38 -23.53
N THR A 213 4.67 -47.26 -23.06
CA THR A 213 4.79 -48.00 -21.80
C THR A 213 6.17 -48.64 -21.73
N GLN A 214 7.02 -48.17 -20.82
CA GLN A 214 8.24 -48.86 -20.42
C GLN A 214 8.13 -49.34 -18.98
N THR A 215 8.53 -50.60 -18.87
CA THR A 215 8.64 -51.50 -17.71
C THR A 215 9.63 -51.01 -16.64
N PRO A 216 9.54 -51.53 -15.40
CA PRO A 216 10.25 -50.99 -14.24
C PRO A 216 11.70 -51.48 -14.18
N VAL A 217 12.64 -50.59 -13.85
CA VAL A 217 14.00 -50.96 -13.43
C VAL A 217 14.42 -50.14 -12.20
N ALA A 218 14.67 -50.92 -11.14
CA ALA A 218 15.55 -50.78 -9.98
C ALA A 218 16.08 -49.41 -9.51
N ALA A 219 15.99 -49.25 -8.18
CA ALA A 219 16.45 -48.14 -7.36
C ALA A 219 17.97 -48.04 -7.16
N ALA A 220 18.47 -46.80 -7.06
CA ALA A 220 19.35 -46.24 -6.00
C ALA A 220 20.12 -44.99 -6.52
N PRO A 221 20.63 -44.08 -5.66
CA PRO A 221 20.19 -43.64 -4.34
C PRO A 221 19.81 -42.14 -4.32
N ALA A 222 19.23 -41.71 -3.20
CA ALA A 222 18.75 -40.38 -2.92
C ALA A 222 19.80 -39.26 -3.11
N ALA A 223 19.50 -38.31 -3.99
CA ALA A 223 19.94 -36.94 -3.84
C ALA A 223 18.85 -36.20 -3.05
N ALA A 224 19.23 -35.69 -1.88
CA ALA A 224 18.36 -34.92 -1.00
C ALA A 224 17.74 -33.73 -1.75
N PRO A 225 16.41 -33.51 -1.66
CA PRO A 225 15.85 -32.24 -2.05
C PRO A 225 16.34 -31.17 -1.07
N ALA A 226 16.93 -30.11 -1.62
CA ALA A 226 17.13 -28.87 -0.91
C ALA A 226 15.76 -28.39 -0.40
N ALA A 227 15.58 -28.47 0.90
CA ALA A 227 14.45 -27.90 1.60
C ALA A 227 14.54 -26.38 1.51
N ALA A 228 13.56 -25.77 0.83
CA ALA A 228 12.93 -24.49 1.22
C ALA A 228 11.81 -24.12 0.22
N ALA A 229 10.68 -24.81 0.32
CA ALA A 229 9.36 -24.27 -0.04
C ALA A 229 8.36 -24.87 0.95
N GLY A 230 8.55 -24.53 2.22
CA GLY A 230 7.67 -24.96 3.29
C GLY A 230 6.35 -24.20 3.22
N GLY A 231 5.30 -24.90 2.78
CA GLY A 231 3.93 -24.71 3.26
C GLY A 231 3.26 -23.35 3.06
N GLU A 232 2.70 -23.14 1.86
CA GLU A 232 1.55 -22.23 1.66
C GLU A 232 0.42 -22.96 0.89
N ALA A 233 0.10 -24.20 1.32
CA ALA A 233 -1.21 -24.78 1.06
C ALA A 233 -2.24 -24.10 1.98
N GLY A 234 -2.39 -22.79 1.82
CA GLY A 234 -3.20 -21.90 2.65
C GLY A 234 -4.38 -21.31 1.90
N ALA A 235 -5.23 -20.57 2.62
CA ALA A 235 -6.44 -19.93 2.12
C ALA A 235 -6.22 -19.07 0.84
N CYS A 236 -5.00 -18.57 0.63
CA CYS A 236 -4.59 -17.93 -0.61
C CYS A 236 -3.93 -18.93 -1.58
N ALA A 237 -4.68 -19.92 -2.08
CA ALA A 237 -4.19 -20.91 -3.03
C ALA A 237 -5.09 -21.03 -4.26
N GLY A 238 -4.51 -21.41 -5.41
CA GLY A 238 -5.28 -21.67 -6.63
C GLY A 238 -6.33 -22.78 -6.47
N THR A 239 -6.08 -23.78 -5.61
CA THR A 239 -7.07 -24.80 -5.26
C THR A 239 -8.23 -24.23 -4.44
N ALA A 240 -7.94 -23.42 -3.42
CA ALA A 240 -8.96 -22.72 -2.63
C ALA A 240 -9.78 -21.73 -3.50
N LEU A 241 -9.15 -21.12 -4.51
CA LEU A 241 -9.85 -20.33 -5.51
C LEU A 241 -10.80 -21.20 -6.36
N ALA A 242 -10.37 -22.39 -6.78
CA ALA A 242 -11.24 -23.27 -7.57
C ALA A 242 -12.44 -23.81 -6.77
N GLU A 243 -12.24 -24.06 -5.47
CA GLU A 243 -13.27 -24.59 -4.57
C GLU A 243 -14.22 -23.50 -4.04
N SER A 244 -13.77 -22.24 -4.00
CA SER A 244 -14.59 -21.12 -3.53
C SER A 244 -15.55 -20.63 -4.62
N GLY A 245 -16.85 -20.84 -4.41
CA GLY A 245 -17.90 -20.24 -5.25
C GLY A 245 -18.13 -18.74 -4.99
N ASP A 246 -17.55 -18.19 -3.93
CA ASP A 246 -17.74 -16.80 -3.50
C ASP A 246 -16.41 -16.03 -3.55
N ASP A 247 -16.35 -14.98 -4.38
CA ASP A 247 -15.16 -14.13 -4.57
C ASP A 247 -14.74 -13.42 -3.29
N LEU A 248 -15.70 -12.86 -2.54
CA LEU A 248 -15.39 -12.01 -1.39
C LEU A 248 -14.82 -12.82 -0.23
N THR A 249 -15.44 -13.96 0.05
CA THR A 249 -15.01 -14.92 1.08
C THR A 249 -13.61 -15.43 0.79
N PHE A 250 -13.33 -15.77 -0.47
CA PHE A 250 -12.00 -16.17 -0.89
C PHE A 250 -10.97 -15.06 -0.68
N ILE A 251 -11.25 -13.84 -1.15
CA ILE A 251 -10.32 -12.70 -1.04
C ILE A 251 -10.02 -12.40 0.43
N GLN A 252 -11.04 -12.35 1.28
CA GLN A 252 -10.87 -12.10 2.71
C GLN A 252 -9.99 -13.17 3.37
N ALA A 253 -10.26 -14.45 3.09
CA ALA A 253 -9.48 -15.55 3.64
C ALA A 253 -8.03 -15.54 3.11
N CYS A 254 -7.83 -15.26 1.82
CA CYS A 254 -6.51 -15.10 1.22
C CYS A 254 -5.74 -13.95 1.86
N LEU A 255 -6.31 -12.74 1.94
CA LEU A 255 -5.60 -11.57 2.47
C LEU A 255 -5.29 -11.70 3.96
N LYS A 256 -6.19 -12.30 4.74
CA LYS A 256 -5.99 -12.58 6.17
C LYS A 256 -4.82 -13.53 6.44
N SER A 257 -4.45 -14.39 5.50
CA SER A 257 -3.27 -15.26 5.65
C SER A 257 -1.95 -14.53 5.40
N ASN A 258 -1.98 -13.22 5.15
CA ASN A 258 -0.85 -12.37 4.80
C ASN A 258 0.11 -12.98 3.77
N PRO A 259 -0.39 -13.31 2.57
CA PRO A 259 0.38 -14.03 1.55
C PRO A 259 1.50 -13.14 1.00
N SER A 260 2.58 -13.80 0.60
CA SER A 260 3.67 -13.16 -0.14
C SER A 260 3.20 -12.61 -1.49
N SER A 261 3.92 -11.60 -2.02
CA SER A 261 3.62 -11.01 -3.34
C SER A 261 3.62 -12.06 -4.45
N ALA A 262 4.61 -12.98 -4.43
CA ALA A 262 4.68 -14.10 -5.38
C ALA A 262 3.42 -14.96 -5.32
N ARG A 263 2.95 -15.27 -4.11
CA ARG A 263 1.74 -16.08 -3.93
C ARG A 263 0.48 -15.38 -4.42
N VAL A 264 0.35 -14.08 -4.17
CA VAL A 264 -0.77 -13.29 -4.68
C VAL A 264 -0.77 -13.26 -6.21
N LEU A 265 0.39 -13.10 -6.85
CA LEU A 265 0.51 -13.12 -8.32
C LEU A 265 0.08 -14.46 -8.92
N GLU A 266 0.47 -15.58 -8.30
CA GLU A 266 0.02 -16.91 -8.73
C GLU A 266 -1.51 -17.06 -8.65
N VAL A 267 -2.12 -16.57 -7.57
CA VAL A 267 -3.58 -16.59 -7.39
C VAL A 267 -4.27 -15.67 -8.38
N ILE A 268 -3.71 -14.50 -8.65
CA ILE A 268 -4.21 -13.57 -9.67
C ILE A 268 -4.19 -14.25 -11.05
N ASP A 269 -3.11 -14.94 -11.41
CA ASP A 269 -3.02 -15.64 -12.69
C ASP A 269 -4.02 -16.79 -12.78
N ALA A 270 -4.24 -17.54 -11.69
CA ALA A 270 -5.30 -18.53 -11.62
C ALA A 270 -6.70 -17.90 -11.77
N ALA A 271 -6.95 -16.75 -11.14
CA ALA A 271 -8.21 -16.02 -11.25
C ALA A 271 -8.45 -15.44 -12.65
N LYS A 272 -7.40 -14.96 -13.33
CA LYS A 272 -7.47 -14.54 -14.74
C LYS A 272 -7.89 -15.71 -15.63
N GLN A 273 -7.28 -16.89 -15.46
CA GLN A 273 -7.63 -18.10 -16.21
C GLN A 273 -9.08 -18.56 -15.95
N ALA A 274 -9.54 -18.43 -14.70
CA ALA A 274 -10.91 -18.72 -14.30
C ALA A 274 -11.91 -17.60 -14.66
N ARG A 275 -11.46 -16.50 -15.27
CA ARG A 275 -12.25 -15.28 -15.56
C ARG A 275 -12.94 -14.67 -14.34
N ARG A 276 -12.36 -14.84 -13.15
CA ARG A 276 -12.84 -14.24 -11.89
C ARG A 276 -12.27 -12.83 -11.73
N CYS A 277 -12.70 -11.91 -12.59
CA CYS A 277 -12.12 -10.57 -12.65
C CYS A 277 -12.34 -9.73 -11.37
N GLY A 278 -13.41 -10.02 -10.61
CA GLY A 278 -13.61 -9.42 -9.29
C GLY A 278 -12.53 -9.81 -8.28
N VAL A 279 -11.96 -11.02 -8.36
CA VAL A 279 -10.82 -11.44 -7.54
C VAL A 279 -9.55 -10.76 -8.01
N VAL A 280 -9.29 -10.77 -9.32
CA VAL A 280 -8.10 -10.16 -9.93
C VAL A 280 -7.96 -8.69 -9.53
N GLN A 281 -8.99 -7.88 -9.79
CA GLN A 281 -8.94 -6.43 -9.56
C GLN A 281 -8.78 -6.10 -8.08
N ARG A 282 -9.50 -6.79 -7.18
CA ARG A 282 -9.43 -6.52 -5.73
C ARG A 282 -8.10 -6.93 -5.12
N LEU A 283 -7.53 -8.08 -5.50
CA LEU A 283 -6.21 -8.50 -5.02
C LEU A 283 -5.12 -7.54 -5.47
N TYR A 284 -5.13 -7.15 -6.75
CA TYR A 284 -4.22 -6.13 -7.27
C TYR A 284 -4.35 -4.82 -6.50
N ALA A 285 -5.55 -4.23 -6.46
CA ALA A 285 -5.78 -2.94 -5.85
C ALA A 285 -5.39 -2.94 -4.36
N HIS A 286 -5.82 -3.95 -3.59
CA HIS A 286 -5.54 -4.02 -2.17
C HIS A 286 -4.04 -4.08 -1.87
N LYS A 287 -3.31 -5.01 -2.50
CA LYS A 287 -1.88 -5.19 -2.23
C LYS A 287 -1.04 -4.04 -2.80
N ALA A 288 -1.36 -3.53 -3.99
CA ALA A 288 -0.67 -2.37 -4.56
C ALA A 288 -0.88 -1.11 -3.70
N GLN A 289 -2.10 -0.83 -3.22
CA GLN A 289 -2.38 0.30 -2.33
C GLN A 289 -1.71 0.16 -0.97
N ALA A 290 -1.50 -1.08 -0.51
CA ALA A 290 -0.69 -1.37 0.66
C ALA A 290 0.83 -1.22 0.39
N GLY A 291 1.27 -0.70 -0.76
CA GLY A 291 2.68 -0.45 -1.03
C GLY A 291 3.48 -1.67 -1.44
N ASP A 292 2.83 -2.79 -1.80
CA ASP A 292 3.52 -3.92 -2.41
C ASP A 292 3.99 -3.52 -3.83
N ALA A 293 5.28 -3.20 -3.94
CA ALA A 293 5.88 -2.70 -5.17
C ALA A 293 5.77 -3.69 -6.34
N ALA A 294 5.91 -4.99 -6.07
CA ALA A 294 5.82 -6.03 -7.09
C ALA A 294 4.40 -6.15 -7.63
N ILE A 295 3.40 -6.09 -6.77
CA ILE A 295 1.98 -6.10 -7.17
C ILE A 295 1.61 -4.81 -7.90
N ALA A 296 2.03 -3.65 -7.40
CA ALA A 296 1.77 -2.35 -8.06
C ALA A 296 2.37 -2.32 -9.47
N PHE A 297 3.62 -2.77 -9.63
CA PHE A 297 4.28 -2.88 -10.92
C PHE A 297 3.52 -3.83 -11.87
N ALA A 298 3.11 -5.00 -11.39
CA ALA A 298 2.34 -5.94 -12.18
C ALA A 298 0.96 -5.38 -12.56
N TYR A 299 0.33 -4.60 -11.67
CA TYR A 299 -0.98 -4.01 -11.95
C TYR A 299 -0.90 -2.89 -12.99
N ALA A 300 0.15 -2.06 -12.94
CA ALA A 300 0.42 -1.04 -13.95
C ALA A 300 0.43 -1.63 -15.37
N ARG A 301 1.07 -2.80 -15.52
CA ARG A 301 1.17 -3.52 -16.81
C ARG A 301 -0.17 -4.01 -17.37
N GLU A 302 -1.19 -4.17 -16.52
CA GLU A 302 -2.54 -4.50 -16.97
C GLU A 302 -3.23 -3.33 -17.68
N TYR A 303 -2.77 -2.09 -17.46
CA TYR A 303 -3.29 -0.89 -18.11
C TYR A 303 -2.31 -0.31 -19.13
N ASP A 304 -1.02 -0.56 -19.00
CA ASP A 304 0.01 0.05 -19.86
C ASP A 304 -0.22 -0.30 -21.35
N PRO A 305 -0.38 0.69 -22.25
CA PRO A 305 -0.56 0.47 -23.69
C PRO A 305 0.49 -0.42 -24.36
N GLN A 306 1.73 -0.47 -23.87
CA GLN A 306 2.78 -1.34 -24.41
C GLN A 306 2.57 -2.81 -24.03
N THR A 307 2.05 -3.09 -22.83
CA THR A 307 1.91 -4.46 -22.31
C THR A 307 0.48 -4.97 -22.25
N PHE A 308 -0.49 -4.08 -22.50
CA PHE A 308 -1.91 -4.37 -22.44
C PHE A 308 -2.30 -5.52 -23.39
N LYS A 309 -3.18 -6.40 -22.88
CA LYS A 309 -3.76 -7.51 -23.64
C LYS A 309 -5.27 -7.44 -23.56
N ALA A 310 -5.91 -7.29 -24.72
CA ALA A 310 -7.36 -7.31 -24.82
C ALA A 310 -7.95 -8.67 -24.41
N GLY A 311 -9.17 -8.66 -23.88
CA GLY A 311 -9.89 -9.86 -23.45
C GLY A 311 -9.48 -10.38 -22.07
N GLY A 312 -8.69 -9.62 -21.33
CA GLY A 312 -8.39 -9.84 -19.91
C GLY A 312 -9.44 -9.25 -18.97
N CYS A 313 -9.06 -9.05 -17.71
CA CYS A 313 -9.92 -8.44 -16.68
C CYS A 313 -9.90 -6.90 -16.66
N VAL A 314 -9.10 -6.31 -17.54
CA VAL A 314 -9.08 -4.87 -17.84
C VAL A 314 -9.60 -4.68 -19.26
N GLU A 315 -10.56 -3.78 -19.44
CA GLU A 315 -11.28 -3.60 -20.70
C GLU A 315 -10.45 -2.90 -21.78
N SER A 316 -9.63 -1.92 -21.38
CA SER A 316 -8.80 -1.12 -22.28
C SER A 316 -7.49 -0.72 -21.62
N ALA A 317 -6.48 -0.48 -22.46
CA ALA A 317 -5.27 0.21 -22.01
C ALA A 317 -5.63 1.62 -21.51
N ASP A 318 -4.92 2.06 -20.48
CA ASP A 318 -5.08 3.37 -19.85
C ASP A 318 -3.71 3.85 -19.34
N ALA A 319 -3.10 4.80 -20.07
CA ALA A 319 -1.74 5.26 -19.81
C ALA A 319 -1.61 5.99 -18.46
N GLU A 320 -2.64 6.73 -18.07
CA GLU A 320 -2.67 7.50 -16.81
C GLU A 320 -2.76 6.57 -15.60
N THR A 321 -3.64 5.57 -15.67
CA THR A 321 -3.77 4.53 -14.64
C THR A 321 -2.49 3.69 -14.54
N ALA A 322 -1.88 3.34 -15.67
CA ALA A 322 -0.58 2.66 -15.67
C ALA A 322 0.50 3.50 -14.99
N ALA A 323 0.59 4.80 -15.34
CA ALA A 323 1.55 5.73 -14.74
C ALA A 323 1.36 5.82 -13.22
N TYR A 324 0.12 5.98 -12.74
CA TYR A 324 -0.20 6.01 -11.31
C TYR A 324 0.31 4.78 -10.55
N TRP A 325 0.10 3.57 -11.08
CA TRP A 325 0.57 2.35 -10.43
C TRP A 325 2.10 2.18 -10.52
N TYR A 326 2.74 2.63 -11.60
CA TYR A 326 4.20 2.68 -11.68
C TYR A 326 4.81 3.64 -10.67
N GLU A 327 4.17 4.78 -10.41
CA GLU A 327 4.60 5.72 -9.36
C GLU A 327 4.53 5.07 -7.98
N ILE A 328 3.45 4.35 -7.68
CA ILE A 328 3.34 3.57 -6.42
C ILE A 328 4.42 2.51 -6.34
N ALA A 329 4.70 1.78 -7.43
CA ALA A 329 5.76 0.79 -7.45
C ALA A 329 7.13 1.43 -7.15
N LEU A 330 7.46 2.56 -7.77
CA LEU A 330 8.73 3.27 -7.58
C LEU A 330 8.85 3.95 -6.21
N ALA A 331 7.73 4.36 -5.61
CA ALA A 331 7.72 4.91 -4.26
C ALA A 331 8.13 3.86 -3.21
N ASN A 332 7.87 2.58 -3.48
CA ASN A 332 8.15 1.46 -2.57
C ASN A 332 9.36 0.60 -3.03
N ASP A 333 9.77 0.71 -4.29
CA ASP A 333 10.99 0.13 -4.87
C ASP A 333 11.59 1.08 -5.92
N ALA A 334 12.39 2.04 -5.46
CA ALA A 334 13.08 2.99 -6.33
C ALA A 334 14.10 2.33 -7.29
N GLY A 335 14.47 1.06 -7.05
CA GLY A 335 15.42 0.30 -7.85
C GLY A 335 14.79 -0.34 -9.10
N ASN A 336 13.47 -0.31 -9.25
CA ASN A 336 12.78 -0.92 -10.38
C ASN A 336 13.00 -0.14 -11.68
N ALA A 337 14.06 -0.50 -12.41
CA ALA A 337 14.44 0.15 -13.66
C ALA A 337 13.36 0.06 -14.75
N GLU A 338 12.63 -1.04 -14.81
CA GLU A 338 11.54 -1.23 -15.80
C GLU A 338 10.37 -0.30 -15.49
N ALA A 339 9.93 -0.22 -14.24
CA ALA A 339 8.88 0.70 -13.81
C ALA A 339 9.25 2.15 -14.15
N LYS A 340 10.50 2.55 -13.90
CA LYS A 340 11.00 3.89 -14.23
C LYS A 340 10.94 4.17 -15.72
N GLN A 341 11.45 3.25 -16.53
CA GLN A 341 11.44 3.38 -17.99
C GLN A 341 10.02 3.46 -18.55
N ARG A 342 9.10 2.61 -18.06
CA ARG A 342 7.70 2.63 -18.49
C ARG A 342 7.02 3.93 -18.09
N LEU A 343 7.20 4.39 -16.86
CA LEU A 343 6.64 5.66 -16.40
C LEU A 343 7.15 6.85 -17.24
N GLU A 344 8.44 6.90 -17.58
CA GLU A 344 8.99 7.94 -18.46
C GLU A 344 8.36 7.92 -19.85
N ALA A 345 8.08 6.73 -20.40
CA ALA A 345 7.45 6.57 -21.71
C ALA A 345 5.94 6.88 -21.73
N LEU A 346 5.29 6.97 -20.57
CA LEU A 346 3.85 7.26 -20.44
C LEU A 346 3.57 8.74 -20.16
N LYS A 347 4.61 9.54 -19.83
CA LYS A 347 4.47 10.99 -19.65
C LYS A 347 4.20 11.66 -21.00
N PRO A 348 3.28 12.64 -21.06
CA PRO A 348 2.85 13.30 -22.30
C PRO A 348 3.94 14.18 -22.94
#